data_AF-A0A815J7H6-F1
#
_entry.id   AF-A0A815J7H6-F1
#
_cell.length_a   1.000
_cell.length_b   1.000
_cell.length_c   1.000
_cell.angle_alpha   90.00
_cell.angle_beta   90.00
_cell.angle_gamma   90.00
#
_symmetry.space_group_name_H-M   'P 1'
#
loop_
_entity.id
_entity.type
_entity.pdbx_description
1 polymer ?
#
loop_
_entity_poly.entity_id
_entity_poly.type
_entity_poly.pdbx_seq_one_letter_code
_entity_poly.pdbx_strand_id
1 'polypeptide(L)'
;MDEDKSSTIKNDRSNLETVERRIINNLDKNGQQMVNHIQGEDYFTTKLQLFQSLQTYEKISINFIKRPSHFSSLNQFLPDTFKLDDKYDRNTFFNIH
;
A
#
# COMPACT_ATOMS: atom_id res chain seq x y z
N MET A 1 -19.86 9.97 50.81
CA MET A 1 -18.47 10.07 50.32
C MET A 1 -18.28 8.89 49.41
N ASP A 2 -18.44 9.07 48.12
CA ASP A 2 -17.95 8.17 47.10
C ASP A 2 -17.52 9.10 45.96
N GLU A 3 -16.20 9.24 45.81
CA GLU A 3 -15.59 10.13 44.82
C GLU A 3 -15.78 9.53 43.42
N ASP A 4 -16.55 10.23 42.60
CA ASP A 4 -16.56 10.05 41.15
C ASP A 4 -15.13 10.25 40.61
N LYS A 5 -14.44 9.15 40.33
CA LYS A 5 -13.25 9.17 39.48
C LYS A 5 -13.70 9.34 38.03
N SER A 6 -14.14 10.55 37.71
CA SER A 6 -14.20 11.05 36.34
C SER A 6 -12.77 11.08 35.82
N SER A 7 -12.37 10.03 35.11
CA SER A 7 -11.10 9.98 34.39
C SER A 7 -11.15 11.05 33.30
N THR A 8 -10.57 12.21 33.60
CA THR A 8 -10.32 13.28 32.64
C THR A 8 -9.51 12.72 31.47
N ILE A 9 -10.19 12.34 30.39
CA ILE A 9 -9.57 12.07 29.09
C ILE A 9 -8.94 13.39 28.68
N LYS A 10 -7.62 13.49 28.79
CA LYS A 10 -6.85 14.63 28.30
C LYS A 10 -7.02 14.66 26.79
N ASN A 11 -7.86 15.57 26.30
CA ASN A 11 -7.99 15.89 24.89
C ASN A 11 -6.77 16.72 24.45
N ASP A 12 -5.60 16.09 24.36
CA ASP A 12 -4.46 16.67 23.68
C ASP A 12 -4.72 16.56 22.17
N ARG A 13 -5.31 17.61 21.60
CA ARG A 13 -5.54 17.72 20.15
C ARG A 13 -4.22 18.10 19.46
N SER A 14 -3.39 17.11 19.16
CA SER A 14 -2.22 17.32 18.30
C SER A 14 -2.64 17.43 16.83
N ASN A 15 -2.00 18.34 16.08
CA ASN A 15 -2.24 18.49 14.64
C ASN A 15 -1.68 17.32 13.81
N LEU A 16 -0.76 16.54 14.38
CA LEU A 16 -0.21 15.32 13.79
C LEU A 16 -0.55 14.14 14.68
N GLU A 17 -1.13 13.10 14.09
CA GLU A 17 -1.34 11.82 14.73
C GLU A 17 -0.41 10.78 14.08
N THR A 18 0.47 10.20 14.88
CA THR A 18 1.35 9.10 14.45
C THR A 18 0.77 7.81 15.00
N VAL A 19 0.35 6.93 14.10
CA VAL A 19 -0.21 5.62 14.46
C VAL A 19 0.68 4.52 13.90
N GLU A 20 0.82 3.42 14.64
CA GLU A 20 1.55 2.23 14.15
C GLU A 20 0.78 1.46 13.06
N ARG A 21 -0.55 1.56 13.03
CA ARG A 21 -1.42 0.86 12.08
C ARG A 21 -2.46 1.81 11.51
N ARG A 22 -2.89 1.55 10.27
CA ARG A 22 -3.93 2.35 9.61
C ARG A 22 -5.21 2.39 10.45
N ILE A 23 -5.69 3.60 10.74
CA ILE A 23 -7.02 3.82 11.31
C ILE A 23 -7.96 4.21 10.18
N ILE A 24 -8.92 3.34 9.86
CA ILE A 24 -9.82 3.51 8.71
C ILE A 24 -10.91 4.56 8.98
N ASN A 25 -11.24 4.82 10.24
CA ASN A 25 -12.48 5.53 10.62
C ASN A 25 -12.31 6.87 11.37
N ASN A 26 -11.08 7.30 11.69
CA ASN A 26 -10.86 8.48 12.55
C ASN A 26 -10.17 9.67 11.88
N LEU A 27 -10.02 9.70 10.55
CA LEU A 27 -9.50 10.91 9.91
C LEU A 27 -10.48 12.07 10.09
N ASP A 28 -9.99 13.17 10.66
CA ASP A 28 -10.70 14.44 10.72
C ASP A 28 -11.15 14.86 9.31
N LYS A 29 -12.48 14.88 9.11
CA LYS A 29 -13.11 15.23 7.84
C LYS A 29 -12.88 16.70 7.45
N ASN A 30 -12.43 17.52 8.39
CA ASN A 30 -12.15 18.94 8.17
C ASN A 30 -10.72 19.20 7.66
N GLY A 31 -9.88 18.16 7.56
CA GLY A 31 -8.52 18.25 7.03
C GLY A 31 -7.55 19.05 7.91
N GLN A 32 -7.90 19.30 9.19
CA GLN A 32 -7.04 20.04 10.12
C GLN A 32 -6.01 19.12 10.77
N GLN A 33 -6.26 17.81 10.76
CA GLN A 33 -5.38 16.79 11.29
C GLN A 33 -4.62 16.07 10.18
N MET A 34 -3.30 15.97 10.34
CA MET A 34 -2.44 15.16 9.49
C MET A 34 -2.26 13.76 10.11
N VAL A 35 -2.25 12.74 9.26
CA VAL A 35 -1.94 11.36 9.64
C VAL A 35 -0.75 10.85 8.85
N ASN A 36 0.00 9.91 9.43
CA ASN A 36 1.19 9.32 8.81
C ASN A 36 0.92 8.15 7.84
N HIS A 37 -0.35 7.85 7.54
CA HIS A 37 -0.76 6.79 6.63
C HIS A 37 -1.64 7.35 5.51
N ILE A 38 -1.38 6.94 4.28
CA ILE A 38 -2.21 7.26 3.12
C ILE A 38 -3.40 6.30 3.07
N GLN A 39 -4.57 6.82 2.70
CA GLN A 39 -5.73 5.96 2.46
C GLN A 39 -5.51 5.11 1.20
N GLY A 40 -5.75 3.80 1.31
CA GLY A 40 -5.65 2.89 0.18
C GLY A 40 -4.23 2.46 -0.21
N GLU A 41 -3.22 2.53 0.66
CA GLU A 41 -1.86 2.06 0.31
C GLU A 41 -1.78 0.57 -0.06
N ASP A 42 -2.86 -0.18 0.19
CA ASP A 42 -2.96 -1.61 -0.12
C ASP A 42 -2.59 -1.90 -1.58
N TYR A 43 -2.83 -0.96 -2.49
CA TYR A 43 -2.41 -1.05 -3.90
C TYR A 43 -0.93 -1.38 -4.13
N PHE A 44 -0.05 -1.09 -3.17
CA PHE A 44 1.39 -1.38 -3.27
C PHE A 44 1.97 -2.09 -2.04
N THR A 45 1.22 -2.21 -0.94
CA THR A 45 1.73 -2.79 0.31
C THR A 45 1.50 -4.30 0.43
N THR A 46 0.70 -4.90 -0.46
CA THR A 46 0.59 -6.36 -0.56
C THR A 46 1.41 -6.90 -1.73
N LYS A 47 2.00 -8.10 -1.58
CA LYS A 47 2.81 -8.73 -2.65
C LYS A 47 2.04 -8.83 -3.96
N LEU A 48 0.77 -9.22 -3.88
CA LEU A 48 -0.08 -9.41 -5.05
C LEU A 48 -0.43 -8.09 -5.74
N GLN A 49 -0.82 -7.07 -4.97
CA GLN A 49 -1.18 -5.77 -5.54
C GLN A 49 0.05 -5.03 -6.08
N LEU A 50 1.19 -5.11 -5.39
CA LEU A 50 2.46 -4.58 -5.90
C LEU A 50 2.81 -5.21 -7.24
N PHE A 51 2.75 -6.55 -7.34
CA PHE A 51 3.01 -7.27 -8.59
C PHE A 51 2.08 -6.83 -9.73
N GLN A 52 0.77 -6.75 -9.46
CA GLN A 52 -0.24 -6.30 -10.44
C GLN A 52 -0.02 -4.85 -10.89
N SER A 53 0.29 -3.96 -9.94
CA SER A 53 0.53 -2.55 -10.20
C SER A 53 1.78 -2.36 -11.06
N LEU A 54 2.86 -3.09 -10.77
CA LEU A 54 4.09 -3.07 -11.57
C LEU A 54 3.86 -3.59 -12.98
N GLN A 55 3.18 -4.74 -13.15
CA GLN A 55 2.84 -5.27 -14.48
C GLN A 55 2.00 -4.29 -15.30
N THR A 56 1.03 -3.63 -14.66
CA THR A 56 0.21 -2.60 -15.31
C THR A 56 1.05 -1.39 -15.71
N TYR A 57 1.94 -0.95 -14.82
CA TYR A 57 2.87 0.15 -15.11
C TYR A 57 3.76 -0.17 -16.31
N GLU A 58 4.36 -1.35 -16.40
CA GLU A 58 5.21 -1.74 -17.55
C GLU A 58 4.43 -1.73 -18.87
N LYS A 59 3.19 -2.26 -18.88
CA LYS A 59 2.32 -2.24 -20.06
C LYS A 59 1.95 -0.82 -20.52
N ILE A 60 1.70 0.08 -19.57
CA ILE A 60 1.34 1.47 -19.88
C ILE A 60 2.58 2.28 -20.25
N SER A 61 3.70 2.08 -19.56
CA SER A 61 4.92 2.87 -19.76
C SER A 61 5.49 2.69 -21.16
N ILE A 62 5.45 1.47 -21.70
CA ILE A 62 5.84 1.16 -23.09
C ILE A 62 5.08 2.03 -24.11
N ASN A 63 3.79 2.29 -23.86
CA ASN A 63 2.92 2.98 -24.81
C ASN A 63 2.88 4.50 -24.60
N PHE A 64 3.08 4.99 -23.38
CA PHE A 64 2.80 6.38 -23.03
C PHE A 64 4.02 7.18 -22.56
N ILE A 65 5.08 6.53 -22.06
CA ILE A 65 6.23 7.23 -21.50
C ILE A 65 7.34 7.29 -22.55
N LYS A 66 7.40 8.41 -23.29
CA LYS A 66 8.49 8.70 -24.25
C LYS A 66 9.86 8.96 -23.59
N ARG A 67 9.94 8.95 -22.25
CA ARG A 67 11.20 9.09 -21.51
C ARG A 67 11.76 7.72 -21.22
N PRO A 68 13.06 7.48 -21.46
CA PRO A 68 13.68 6.22 -21.06
C PRO A 68 13.56 6.10 -19.55
N SER A 69 12.76 5.14 -19.09
CA SER A 69 12.80 4.67 -17.72
C SER A 69 14.24 4.21 -17.43
N HIS A 70 14.82 4.62 -16.30
CA HIS A 70 16.14 4.12 -15.86
C HIS A 70 16.16 2.59 -15.75
N PHE A 71 14.99 1.96 -15.59
CA PHE A 71 14.79 0.52 -15.67
C PHE A 71 14.13 0.16 -16.99
N SER A 72 14.81 -0.63 -17.82
CA SER A 72 14.30 -1.00 -19.14
C SER A 72 13.22 -2.08 -19.09
N SER A 73 13.16 -2.86 -18.02
CA SER A 73 12.13 -3.89 -17.76
C SER A 73 12.02 -4.20 -16.26
N LEU A 74 10.83 -4.63 -15.82
CA LEU A 74 10.59 -5.05 -14.43
C LEU A 74 11.55 -6.15 -13.96
N ASN A 75 11.94 -7.05 -14.86
CA ASN A 75 12.77 -8.22 -14.54
C ASN A 75 14.20 -7.85 -14.06
N GLN A 76 14.59 -6.57 -14.17
CA GLN A 76 15.88 -6.08 -13.67
C GLN A 76 15.90 -5.89 -12.14
N PHE A 77 14.73 -5.74 -11.51
CA PHE A 77 14.64 -5.44 -10.08
C PHE A 77 13.57 -6.26 -9.36
N LEU A 78 12.63 -6.86 -10.08
CA LEU A 78 11.61 -7.73 -9.53
C LEU A 78 11.96 -9.19 -9.86
N PRO A 79 12.00 -10.09 -8.87
CA PRO A 79 12.20 -11.51 -9.15
C PRO A 79 10.98 -12.10 -9.84
N ASP A 80 11.20 -13.21 -10.55
CA ASP A 80 10.12 -13.99 -11.16
C ASP A 80 9.04 -14.30 -10.14
N THR A 81 7.82 -13.85 -10.43
CA THR A 81 6.69 -13.89 -9.52
C THR A 81 5.50 -14.51 -10.24
N PHE A 82 4.92 -15.54 -9.63
CA PHE A 82 3.83 -16.32 -10.19
C PHE A 82 2.62 -16.30 -9.26
N LYS A 83 1.42 -16.16 -9.83
CA LYS A 83 0.17 -16.32 -9.09
C LYS A 83 -0.26 -17.79 -9.13
N LEU A 84 -0.01 -18.52 -8.06
CA LEU A 84 -0.34 -19.96 -8.03
C LEU A 84 -1.85 -20.23 -8.16
N ASP A 85 -2.71 -19.28 -7.83
CA ASP A 85 -4.15 -19.41 -8.06
C ASP A 85 -4.52 -19.37 -9.55
N ASP A 86 -3.70 -18.70 -10.37
CA ASP A 86 -3.86 -18.69 -11.82
C ASP A 86 -3.28 -19.97 -12.44
N LYS A 87 -4.06 -20.63 -13.30
CA LYS A 87 -3.67 -21.92 -13.88
C LYS A 87 -2.45 -21.80 -14.78
N TYR A 88 -2.32 -20.71 -15.52
CA TYR A 88 -1.22 -20.50 -16.45
C TYR A 88 0.08 -20.23 -15.68
N ASP A 89 0.05 -19.33 -14.71
CA ASP A 89 1.20 -19.01 -13.87
C ASP A 89 1.65 -20.23 -13.05
N ARG A 90 0.71 -21.01 -12.51
CA ARG A 90 0.99 -22.25 -11.79
C ARG A 90 1.73 -23.26 -12.67
N ASN A 91 1.22 -23.52 -13.88
CA ASN A 91 1.88 -24.44 -14.81
C ASN A 91 3.26 -23.93 -15.20
N THR A 92 3.40 -22.63 -15.40
CA THR A 92 4.69 -21.99 -15.74
C THR A 92 5.70 -22.19 -14.62
N PHE A 93 5.30 -21.99 -13.36
CA PHE A 93 6.13 -22.24 -12.19
C PHE A 93 6.66 -23.69 -12.13
N PHE A 94 5.78 -24.68 -12.28
CA PHE A 94 6.16 -26.11 -12.23
C PHE A 94 6.86 -26.64 -13.50
N ASN A 95 6.88 -25.88 -14.58
CA ASN A 95 7.62 -26.24 -15.80
C ASN A 95 9.04 -25.65 -15.80
N ILE A 96 9.25 -24.55 -15.06
CA ILE A 96 10.54 -23.87 -14.92
C ILE A 96 11.34 -24.42 -13.74
N HIS A 97 10.66 -24.95 -12.72
CA HIS A 97 11.24 -25.52 -11.49
C HIS A 97 10.84 -26.97 -11.30
#